data_AF-A0A6M2A857-F1
#
_entry.id   AF-A0A6M2A857-F1
#
_cell.length_a   1.000
_cell.length_b   1.000
_cell.length_c   1.000
_cell.angle_alpha   90.00
_cell.angle_beta   90.00
_cell.angle_gamma   90.00
#
_symmetry.space_group_name_H-M   'P 1'
#
loop_
_entity.id
_entity.type
_entity.pdbx_description
1 polymer ?
#
loop_
_entity_poly.entity_id
_entity_poly.type
_entity_poly.pdbx_seq_one_letter_code
_entity_poly.pdbx_strand_id
1 'polypeptide(L)'
;MRLLSYLNLLLLGLIGALVALFFFSPQEKEVPNFSPLVVTQTLPKSPFEQPAEAYQEVGTGPFSLNWAPPQMLLPDLREELLFQGKNGRPDLSVGQAVVHITLKSSGEGRSIAEGERIYLVYKGNFVKNEVAPHSQVSSSRMAPLWGEVTRTSERGHYLFSSDNQPTPLWLEVHALDEKTIEVRVDMIDERGAYVTSPSDVRVFPLQVTNVARGQAAGWDLGGYRVDSTLLVRQKARWMGKDCFLEMHGGDEYAFVEGRERIDFLDGESPYSCFVKKGDFLIWKEGRWAFSSASERTESYPLMVVSRVDEKVMGLEVWDTEGKGKVTLSLIRARDHHGLPDLSQEFKFVGAKTWAQFIVESRNGGRLTLKPHDWLVLTQEGWKKLESPEQIDDYVEQKIVGPLFVLEKLTKQNGRQVLVGHLFNSSRTEMEEVELVASSNQSLANHYRNIPVTPPILPNSVALENEEDR
;
A
#
# COMPACT_ATOMS: atom_id res chain seq x y z
N MET A 1 -50.94 -22.47 -117.82
CA MET A 1 -51.22 -23.59 -116.89
C MET A 1 -49.99 -24.21 -116.22
N ARG A 2 -48.78 -24.27 -116.83
CA ARG A 2 -47.60 -24.87 -116.17
C ARG A 2 -47.09 -24.09 -114.94
N LEU A 3 -47.19 -22.76 -114.93
CA LEU A 3 -46.75 -21.91 -113.80
C LEU A 3 -47.54 -22.20 -112.49
N LEU A 4 -48.84 -22.47 -112.60
CA LEU A 4 -49.69 -22.80 -111.44
C LEU A 4 -49.30 -24.16 -110.83
N SER A 5 -48.83 -25.10 -111.66
CA SER A 5 -48.36 -26.40 -111.16
C SER A 5 -47.05 -26.30 -110.39
N TYR A 6 -46.12 -25.44 -110.83
CA TYR A 6 -44.86 -25.21 -110.10
C TYR A 6 -45.10 -24.48 -108.78
N LEU A 7 -46.05 -23.54 -108.72
CA LEU A 7 -46.41 -22.85 -107.49
C LEU A 7 -47.00 -23.81 -106.45
N ASN A 8 -47.88 -24.72 -106.87
CA ASN A 8 -48.47 -25.73 -105.99
C ASN A 8 -47.43 -26.74 -105.49
N LEU A 9 -46.46 -27.12 -106.33
CA LEU A 9 -45.39 -28.04 -105.94
C LEU A 9 -44.40 -27.41 -104.95
N LEU A 10 -44.12 -26.12 -105.12
CA LEU A 10 -43.29 -25.35 -104.18
C LEU A 10 -44.01 -25.15 -102.85
N LEU A 11 -45.32 -24.87 -102.87
CA LEU A 11 -46.14 -24.75 -101.65
C LEU A 11 -46.22 -26.09 -100.89
N LEU A 12 -46.41 -27.21 -101.58
CA LEU A 12 -46.39 -28.56 -100.98
C LEU A 12 -45.02 -28.90 -100.38
N GLY A 13 -43.93 -28.54 -101.05
CA GLY A 13 -42.58 -28.70 -100.52
C GLY A 13 -42.35 -27.87 -99.24
N LEU A 14 -42.86 -26.65 -99.20
CA LEU A 14 -42.73 -25.74 -98.06
C LEU A 14 -43.56 -26.21 -96.86
N ILE A 15 -44.77 -26.71 -97.11
CA ILE A 15 -45.60 -27.35 -96.07
C ILE A 15 -44.92 -28.62 -95.54
N GLY A 16 -44.36 -29.46 -96.42
CA GLY A 16 -43.61 -30.64 -96.02
C GLY A 16 -42.39 -30.31 -95.15
N ALA A 17 -41.64 -29.25 -95.50
CA ALA A 17 -40.50 -28.78 -94.73
C ALA A 17 -40.90 -28.23 -93.34
N LEU A 18 -42.02 -27.51 -93.25
CA LEU A 18 -42.55 -27.01 -91.98
C LEU A 18 -43.04 -28.15 -91.06
N VAL A 19 -43.69 -29.17 -91.63
CA VAL A 19 -44.10 -30.36 -90.86
C VAL A 19 -42.87 -31.14 -90.39
N ALA A 20 -41.85 -31.30 -91.22
CA ALA A 20 -40.59 -31.93 -90.81
C ALA A 20 -39.90 -31.13 -89.69
N LEU A 21 -39.86 -29.81 -89.77
CA LEU A 21 -39.33 -28.96 -88.70
C LEU A 21 -40.13 -29.07 -87.40
N PHE A 22 -41.43 -29.32 -87.46
CA PHE A 22 -42.25 -29.50 -86.26
C PHE A 22 -42.03 -30.88 -85.60
N PHE A 23 -41.83 -31.94 -86.38
CA PHE A 23 -41.55 -33.28 -85.86
C PHE A 23 -40.09 -33.49 -85.44
N PHE A 24 -39.15 -32.77 -86.06
CA PHE A 24 -37.72 -32.79 -85.70
C PHE A 24 -37.29 -31.63 -84.83
N SER A 25 -38.21 -30.72 -84.46
CA SER A 25 -37.96 -29.80 -83.35
C SER A 25 -37.72 -30.68 -82.12
N PRO A 26 -36.55 -30.59 -81.48
CA PRO A 26 -36.27 -31.39 -80.30
C PRO A 26 -37.33 -31.03 -79.27
N GLN A 27 -38.30 -31.92 -79.08
CA GLN A 27 -39.11 -31.90 -77.88
C GLN A 27 -38.08 -32.02 -76.76
N GLU A 28 -37.89 -30.93 -76.03
CA GLU A 28 -37.30 -30.97 -74.72
C GLU A 28 -38.12 -32.00 -73.96
N LYS A 29 -37.62 -33.24 -73.92
CA LYS A 29 -38.06 -34.20 -72.93
C LYS A 29 -37.84 -33.45 -71.64
N GLU A 30 -38.94 -33.08 -70.98
CA GLU A 30 -38.93 -32.68 -69.60
C GLU A 30 -38.21 -33.82 -68.88
N VAL A 31 -36.90 -33.64 -68.70
CA VAL A 31 -36.12 -34.43 -67.78
C VAL A 31 -36.87 -34.20 -66.48
N PRO A 32 -37.38 -35.25 -65.81
CA PRO A 32 -38.02 -35.07 -64.52
C PRO A 32 -37.11 -34.16 -63.72
N ASN A 33 -37.65 -33.02 -63.29
CA ASN A 33 -36.93 -32.01 -62.57
C ASN A 33 -36.60 -32.61 -61.20
N PHE A 34 -35.64 -33.53 -61.19
CA PHE A 34 -34.71 -33.65 -60.09
C PHE A 34 -34.01 -32.31 -60.10
N SER A 35 -34.66 -31.32 -59.49
CA SER A 35 -33.92 -30.48 -58.58
C SER A 35 -33.37 -31.51 -57.60
N PRO A 36 -32.08 -31.91 -57.67
CA PRO A 36 -31.48 -32.41 -56.46
C PRO A 36 -31.90 -31.37 -55.43
N LEU A 37 -32.47 -31.82 -54.32
CA LEU A 37 -32.22 -31.10 -53.09
C LEU A 37 -30.70 -31.05 -53.05
N VAL A 38 -30.12 -30.01 -53.65
CA VAL A 38 -28.79 -29.54 -53.33
C VAL A 38 -29.03 -29.03 -51.92
N VAL A 39 -29.11 -29.98 -51.00
CA VAL A 39 -28.62 -29.77 -49.66
C VAL A 39 -27.19 -29.38 -49.96
N THR A 40 -26.95 -28.08 -50.08
CA THR A 40 -25.64 -27.51 -49.89
C THR A 40 -25.28 -27.93 -48.48
N GLN A 41 -24.78 -29.15 -48.36
CA GLN A 41 -24.04 -29.59 -47.20
C GLN A 41 -22.82 -28.69 -47.23
N THR A 42 -22.97 -27.54 -46.58
CA THR A 42 -21.83 -26.74 -46.19
C THR A 42 -20.89 -27.69 -45.49
N LEU A 43 -19.65 -27.76 -45.96
CA LEU A 43 -18.62 -28.53 -45.28
C LEU A 43 -18.70 -28.21 -43.78
N PRO A 44 -18.69 -29.23 -42.92
CA PRO A 44 -18.82 -29.03 -41.49
C PRO A 44 -17.72 -28.05 -41.05
N LYS A 45 -18.11 -26.98 -40.35
CA LYS A 45 -17.19 -25.89 -40.00
C LYS A 45 -16.15 -26.32 -38.96
N SER A 46 -16.42 -27.46 -38.32
CA SER A 46 -15.54 -28.15 -37.39
C SER A 46 -15.52 -29.66 -37.76
N PRO A 47 -14.39 -30.36 -37.58
CA PRO A 47 -14.28 -31.81 -37.80
C PRO A 47 -15.22 -32.68 -36.92
N PHE A 48 -16.02 -32.05 -36.05
CA PHE A 48 -16.82 -32.67 -35.00
C PHE A 48 -18.29 -32.15 -34.94
N GLU A 49 -18.84 -31.56 -36.00
CA GLU A 49 -20.23 -31.05 -35.96
C GLU A 49 -21.31 -32.14 -36.05
N GLN A 50 -20.97 -33.32 -36.57
CA GLN A 50 -21.95 -34.39 -36.74
C GLN A 50 -22.24 -35.08 -35.39
N PRO A 51 -23.49 -35.45 -35.11
CA PRO A 51 -23.84 -36.14 -33.87
C PRO A 51 -23.26 -37.56 -33.88
N ALA A 52 -23.07 -38.17 -32.70
CA ALA A 52 -22.37 -39.45 -32.56
C ALA A 52 -23.01 -40.57 -33.42
N GLU A 53 -24.33 -40.50 -33.62
CA GLU A 53 -25.11 -41.40 -34.44
C GLU A 53 -24.66 -41.40 -35.91
N ALA A 54 -24.30 -40.24 -36.46
CA ALA A 54 -23.85 -40.12 -37.85
C ALA A 54 -22.49 -40.82 -38.09
N TYR A 55 -21.63 -40.89 -37.07
CA TYR A 55 -20.37 -41.65 -37.16
C TYR A 55 -20.61 -43.16 -37.06
N GLN A 56 -21.65 -43.59 -36.32
CA GLN A 56 -22.05 -44.99 -36.22
C GLN A 56 -22.71 -45.50 -37.52
N GLU A 57 -23.35 -44.61 -38.28
CA GLU A 57 -23.93 -44.93 -39.60
C GLU A 57 -22.90 -45.28 -40.68
N VAL A 58 -21.63 -44.91 -40.50
CA VAL A 58 -20.53 -45.27 -41.42
C VAL A 58 -20.27 -46.79 -41.44
N GLY A 59 -20.86 -47.53 -40.49
CA GLY A 59 -20.95 -48.99 -40.49
C GLY A 59 -19.85 -49.71 -39.72
N THR A 60 -19.97 -51.04 -39.62
CA THR A 60 -19.00 -51.92 -38.96
C THR A 60 -17.97 -52.43 -39.97
N GLY A 61 -16.67 -52.34 -39.65
CA GLY A 61 -15.59 -52.85 -40.52
C GLY A 61 -14.23 -52.22 -40.18
N PRO A 62 -13.16 -52.52 -40.94
CA PRO A 62 -11.83 -51.95 -40.70
C PRO A 62 -11.77 -50.42 -40.87
N PHE A 63 -12.81 -49.80 -41.42
CA PHE A 63 -12.96 -48.35 -41.62
C PHE A 63 -14.03 -47.72 -40.70
N SER A 64 -14.52 -48.43 -39.69
CA SER A 64 -15.49 -47.86 -38.74
C SER A 64 -14.88 -46.64 -38.03
N LEU A 65 -15.58 -45.51 -38.06
CA LEU A 65 -15.16 -44.30 -37.36
C LEU A 65 -15.64 -44.38 -35.91
N ASN A 66 -14.69 -44.45 -34.98
CA ASN A 66 -15.02 -44.31 -33.57
C ASN A 66 -15.13 -42.82 -33.25
N TRP A 67 -16.34 -42.37 -32.92
CA TRP A 67 -16.54 -41.06 -32.35
C TRP A 67 -15.92 -41.01 -30.95
N ALA A 68 -14.74 -40.39 -30.86
CA ALA A 68 -14.13 -40.00 -29.60
C ALA A 68 -14.21 -38.48 -29.53
N PRO A 69 -15.19 -37.90 -28.82
CA PRO A 69 -15.21 -36.45 -28.66
C PRO A 69 -13.89 -36.03 -28.01
N PRO A 70 -13.27 -34.93 -28.46
CA PRO A 70 -12.09 -34.41 -27.80
C PRO A 70 -12.44 -34.18 -26.33
N GLN A 71 -11.83 -34.96 -25.45
CA GLN A 71 -12.03 -34.80 -24.03
C GLN A 71 -11.30 -33.51 -23.63
N MET A 72 -12.06 -32.53 -23.14
CA MET A 72 -11.44 -31.39 -22.49
C MET A 72 -10.67 -31.87 -21.28
N LEU A 73 -9.43 -31.41 -21.17
CA LEU A 73 -8.55 -31.68 -20.04
C LEU A 73 -8.24 -30.37 -19.35
N LEU A 74 -8.09 -30.42 -18.03
CA LEU A 74 -7.59 -29.27 -17.27
C LEU A 74 -6.17 -28.93 -17.75
N PRO A 75 -5.88 -27.63 -18.00
CA PRO A 75 -4.53 -27.22 -18.34
C PRO A 75 -3.62 -27.30 -17.11
N ASP A 76 -2.37 -27.72 -17.33
CA ASP A 76 -1.35 -27.68 -16.28
C ASP A 76 -0.79 -26.25 -16.16
N LEU A 77 -1.19 -25.54 -15.10
CA LEU A 77 -0.76 -24.17 -14.85
C LEU A 77 0.49 -24.06 -13.95
N ARG A 78 1.10 -25.19 -13.55
CA ARG A 78 2.28 -25.21 -12.65
C ARG A 78 3.48 -24.46 -13.23
N GLU A 79 3.67 -24.53 -14.54
CA GLU A 79 4.77 -23.84 -15.23
C GLU A 79 4.43 -22.41 -15.65
N GLU A 80 3.15 -22.04 -15.56
CA GLU A 80 2.61 -20.77 -16.02
C GLU A 80 2.45 -19.77 -14.87
N LEU A 81 2.06 -20.23 -13.68
CA LEU A 81 1.83 -19.35 -12.53
C LEU A 81 3.10 -19.15 -11.71
N LEU A 82 3.37 -17.90 -11.36
CA LEU A 82 4.44 -17.49 -10.45
C LEU A 82 3.84 -16.86 -9.20
N PHE A 83 4.04 -17.48 -8.04
CA PHE A 83 3.67 -16.89 -6.76
C PHE A 83 4.73 -15.87 -6.33
N GLN A 84 4.36 -14.59 -6.29
CA GLN A 84 5.27 -13.48 -5.93
C GLN A 84 5.39 -13.27 -4.42
N GLY A 85 4.37 -13.64 -3.66
CA GLY A 85 4.32 -13.44 -2.21
C GLY A 85 2.92 -13.07 -1.72
N LYS A 86 2.74 -13.14 -0.41
CA LYS A 86 1.51 -12.72 0.28
C LYS A 86 1.70 -11.32 0.83
N ASN A 87 0.68 -10.48 0.73
CA ASN A 87 0.67 -9.19 1.42
C ASN A 87 0.67 -9.46 2.93
N GLY A 88 1.83 -9.24 3.55
CA GLY A 88 2.06 -9.50 4.97
C GLY A 88 1.93 -8.26 5.85
N ARG A 89 1.40 -7.15 5.33
CA ARG A 89 1.33 -5.92 6.12
C ARG A 89 0.46 -6.13 7.36
N PRO A 90 0.91 -5.70 8.55
CA PRO A 90 0.21 -5.96 9.81
C PRO A 90 -1.01 -5.07 10.05
N ASP A 91 -1.24 -4.06 9.21
CA ASP A 91 -2.40 -3.17 9.26
C ASP A 91 -3.62 -3.73 8.49
N LEU A 92 -3.46 -4.84 7.78
CA LEU A 92 -4.59 -5.52 7.12
C LEU A 92 -5.46 -6.25 8.13
N SER A 93 -6.78 -6.17 7.95
CA SER A 93 -7.72 -6.93 8.78
C SER A 93 -7.56 -8.43 8.52
N VAL A 94 -7.80 -9.25 9.55
CA VAL A 94 -7.81 -10.71 9.41
C VAL A 94 -8.78 -11.12 8.30
N GLY A 95 -8.28 -11.83 7.28
CA GLY A 95 -9.07 -12.24 6.11
C GLY A 95 -8.97 -11.31 4.90
N GLN A 96 -8.32 -10.15 5.00
CA GLN A 96 -8.00 -9.27 3.87
C GLN A 96 -6.63 -9.58 3.27
N ALA A 97 -6.05 -10.74 3.57
CA ALA A 97 -4.76 -11.08 3.03
C ALA A 97 -4.88 -11.31 1.51
N VAL A 98 -4.00 -10.66 0.76
CA VAL A 98 -3.98 -10.69 -0.69
C VAL A 98 -2.75 -11.47 -1.15
N VAL A 99 -2.94 -12.40 -2.06
CA VAL A 99 -1.91 -13.23 -2.69
C VAL A 99 -1.55 -12.60 -4.03
N HIS A 100 -0.26 -12.44 -4.30
CA HIS A 100 0.23 -11.86 -5.55
C HIS A 100 0.71 -12.94 -6.50
N ILE A 101 0.11 -13.03 -7.69
CA ILE A 101 0.41 -14.05 -8.71
C ILE A 101 0.73 -13.38 -10.04
N THR A 102 1.65 -13.95 -10.80
CA THR A 102 1.99 -13.49 -12.15
C THR A 102 1.91 -14.64 -13.15
N LEU A 103 1.36 -14.37 -14.32
CA LEU A 103 1.37 -15.29 -15.46
C LEU A 103 2.70 -15.13 -16.19
N LYS A 104 3.47 -16.21 -16.29
CA LYS A 104 4.80 -16.22 -16.88
C LYS A 104 4.78 -15.89 -18.37
N SER A 105 3.75 -16.33 -19.10
CA SER A 105 3.66 -16.14 -20.55
C SER A 105 3.34 -14.70 -20.94
N SER A 106 2.47 -14.02 -20.18
CA SER A 106 2.07 -12.63 -20.44
C SER A 106 2.87 -11.60 -19.64
N GLY A 107 3.48 -12.01 -18.53
CA GLY A 107 4.08 -11.11 -17.55
C GLY A 107 3.04 -10.35 -16.70
N GLU A 108 1.75 -10.60 -16.88
CA GLU A 108 0.67 -9.91 -16.17
C GLU A 108 0.61 -10.39 -14.71
N GLY A 109 0.62 -9.45 -13.77
CA GLY A 109 0.49 -9.71 -12.34
C GLY A 109 -0.88 -9.30 -11.80
N ARG A 110 -1.40 -10.06 -10.83
CA ARG A 110 -2.66 -9.77 -10.15
C ARG A 110 -2.57 -10.07 -8.66
N SER A 111 -3.20 -9.20 -7.87
CA SER A 111 -3.39 -9.37 -6.43
C SER A 111 -4.78 -9.95 -6.19
N ILE A 112 -4.87 -11.07 -5.47
CA ILE A 112 -6.07 -11.91 -5.37
C ILE A 112 -6.40 -12.15 -3.90
N ALA A 113 -7.65 -11.94 -3.48
CA ALA A 113 -8.04 -12.30 -2.13
C ALA A 113 -8.10 -13.83 -1.97
N GLU A 114 -7.78 -14.35 -0.78
CA GLU A 114 -7.84 -15.80 -0.55
C GLU A 114 -9.25 -16.36 -0.82
N GLY A 115 -9.33 -17.42 -1.63
CA GLY A 115 -10.59 -18.04 -2.07
C GLY A 115 -11.35 -17.27 -3.16
N GLU A 116 -10.86 -16.12 -3.63
CA GLU A 116 -11.46 -15.42 -4.76
C GLU A 116 -11.22 -16.19 -6.07
N ARG A 117 -12.26 -16.31 -6.90
CA ARG A 117 -12.15 -16.90 -8.23
C ARG A 117 -11.56 -15.90 -9.20
N ILE A 118 -10.47 -16.28 -9.85
CA ILE A 118 -9.84 -15.50 -10.90
C ILE A 118 -9.95 -16.24 -12.22
N TYR A 119 -10.61 -15.61 -13.18
CA TYR A 119 -10.89 -16.19 -14.48
C TYR A 119 -9.73 -15.94 -15.46
N LEU A 120 -9.44 -16.95 -16.27
CA LEU A 120 -8.35 -16.93 -17.25
C LEU A 120 -8.90 -17.03 -18.68
N VAL A 121 -8.23 -16.36 -19.61
CA VAL A 121 -8.49 -16.44 -21.05
C VAL A 121 -7.26 -17.00 -21.73
N TYR A 122 -7.43 -18.09 -22.48
CA TYR A 122 -6.36 -18.60 -23.34
C TYR A 122 -6.39 -17.89 -24.70
N LYS A 123 -5.36 -17.11 -25.00
CA LYS A 123 -5.14 -16.56 -26.34
C LYS A 123 -4.28 -17.53 -27.14
N GLY A 124 -4.96 -18.44 -27.83
CA GLY A 124 -4.33 -19.40 -28.72
C GLY A 124 -3.86 -18.79 -30.05
N ASN A 125 -3.01 -19.55 -30.76
CA ASN A 125 -2.42 -19.16 -32.06
C ASN A 125 -3.33 -19.35 -33.26
N PHE A 126 -4.64 -19.48 -33.03
CA PHE A 126 -5.60 -19.76 -34.08
C PHE A 126 -6.15 -18.43 -34.57
N VAL A 127 -5.43 -17.79 -35.47
CA VAL A 127 -6.01 -16.71 -36.28
C VAL A 127 -7.03 -17.39 -37.19
N LYS A 128 -8.31 -17.15 -36.93
CA LYS A 128 -9.35 -17.45 -37.91
C LYS A 128 -9.03 -16.57 -39.11
N ASN A 129 -8.48 -17.15 -40.18
CA ASN A 129 -8.28 -16.41 -41.42
C ASN A 129 -9.67 -15.95 -41.88
N GLU A 130 -9.99 -14.68 -41.59
CA GLU A 130 -11.14 -14.03 -42.19
C GLU A 130 -10.84 -13.98 -43.67
N VAL A 131 -11.48 -14.89 -44.42
CA VAL A 131 -11.43 -14.89 -45.87
C VAL A 131 -11.93 -13.51 -46.30
N ALA A 132 -11.01 -12.64 -46.73
CA ALA A 132 -11.37 -11.33 -47.24
C ALA A 132 -12.44 -11.53 -48.32
N PRO A 133 -13.60 -10.87 -48.21
CA PRO A 133 -14.68 -11.06 -49.17
C PRO A 133 -14.23 -10.58 -50.55
N HIS A 134 -13.95 -11.55 -51.43
CA HIS A 134 -13.86 -11.40 -52.88
C HIS A 134 -12.78 -10.45 -53.40
N SER A 135 -11.51 -10.85 -53.27
CA SER A 135 -10.50 -10.47 -54.27
C SER A 135 -10.40 -11.59 -55.32
N GLN A 136 -10.76 -11.26 -56.56
CA GLN A 136 -10.64 -12.15 -57.72
C GLN A 136 -9.16 -12.49 -57.96
N VAL A 137 -8.70 -13.61 -57.43
CA VAL A 137 -7.36 -14.13 -57.73
C VAL A 137 -7.48 -15.26 -58.74
N SER A 138 -7.20 -14.93 -60.00
CA SER A 138 -6.91 -15.87 -61.07
C SER A 138 -5.51 -16.47 -60.85
N SER A 139 -5.41 -17.67 -60.26
CA SER A 139 -4.25 -18.53 -60.50
C SER A 139 -4.55 -20.00 -60.22
N SER A 140 -4.06 -20.85 -61.11
CA SER A 140 -4.36 -22.27 -61.31
C SER A 140 -3.65 -23.24 -60.34
N ARG A 141 -3.46 -22.86 -59.08
CA ARG A 141 -3.03 -23.81 -58.04
C ARG A 141 -4.22 -24.18 -57.19
N MET A 142 -4.61 -25.45 -57.22
CA MET A 142 -5.61 -26.03 -56.31
C MET A 142 -5.09 -25.83 -54.87
N ALA A 143 -5.51 -24.73 -54.24
CA ALA A 143 -5.36 -24.58 -52.80
C ALA A 143 -6.18 -25.68 -52.11
N PRO A 144 -5.68 -26.29 -51.04
CA PRO A 144 -6.47 -27.24 -50.26
C PRO A 144 -7.79 -26.58 -49.83
N LEU A 145 -8.90 -27.31 -49.95
CA LEU A 145 -10.27 -26.84 -49.62
C LEU A 145 -10.44 -26.46 -48.13
N TRP A 146 -9.47 -26.83 -47.30
CA TRP A 146 -9.34 -26.41 -45.91
C TRP A 146 -8.44 -25.17 -45.94
N GLY A 147 -9.01 -23.98 -45.74
CA GLY A 147 -8.24 -22.73 -45.72
C GLY A 147 -6.98 -22.90 -44.86
N GLU A 148 -5.83 -22.42 -45.34
CA GLU A 148 -4.56 -22.59 -44.63
C GLU A 148 -4.70 -22.02 -43.22
N VAL A 149 -4.71 -22.90 -42.21
CA VAL A 149 -4.53 -22.49 -40.82
C VAL A 149 -3.04 -22.25 -40.66
N THR A 150 -2.60 -21.05 -41.02
CA THR A 150 -1.23 -20.61 -40.75
C THR A 150 -1.06 -20.51 -39.25
N ARG A 151 -0.40 -21.51 -38.65
CA ARG A 151 0.05 -21.41 -37.26
C ARG A 151 0.94 -20.18 -37.16
N THR A 152 0.51 -19.18 -36.39
CA THR A 152 1.43 -18.11 -36.02
C THR A 152 2.56 -18.73 -35.19
N SER A 153 3.78 -18.19 -35.35
CA SER A 153 4.97 -18.67 -34.63
C SER A 153 4.93 -18.34 -33.13
N GLU A 154 4.02 -17.48 -32.71
CA GLU A 154 3.80 -17.14 -31.32
C GLU A 154 3.32 -18.39 -30.58
N ARG A 155 3.63 -18.55 -29.28
CA ARG A 155 3.04 -19.62 -28.47
C ARG A 155 1.78 -19.07 -27.83
N GLY A 156 0.69 -19.84 -27.86
CA GLY A 156 -0.53 -19.42 -27.18
C GLY A 156 -0.26 -19.21 -25.69
N HIS A 157 -0.86 -18.18 -25.11
CA HIS A 157 -0.56 -17.73 -23.75
C HIS A 157 -1.84 -17.48 -22.96
N TYR A 158 -1.72 -17.48 -21.65
CA TYR A 158 -2.83 -17.17 -20.74
C TYR A 158 -2.81 -15.69 -20.37
N LEU A 159 -3.99 -15.12 -20.21
CA LEU A 159 -4.22 -13.78 -19.69
C LEU A 159 -5.25 -13.84 -18.58
N PHE A 160 -5.20 -12.87 -17.66
CA PHE A 160 -6.32 -12.67 -16.76
C PHE A 160 -7.52 -12.12 -17.55
N SER A 161 -8.72 -12.59 -17.20
CA SER A 161 -9.95 -12.05 -17.77
C SER A 161 -10.10 -10.57 -17.37
N SER A 162 -10.38 -9.71 -18.35
CA SER A 162 -10.62 -8.28 -18.13
C SER A 162 -11.74 -8.10 -17.10
N ASP A 163 -11.51 -7.26 -16.08
CA ASP A 163 -12.45 -7.02 -14.97
C ASP A 163 -12.91 -8.31 -14.25
N ASN A 164 -12.12 -9.37 -14.31
CA ASN A 164 -12.47 -10.69 -13.78
C ASN A 164 -13.79 -11.27 -14.35
N GLN A 165 -14.14 -10.96 -15.61
CA GLN A 165 -15.36 -11.51 -16.21
C GLN A 165 -15.32 -13.05 -16.22
N PRO A 166 -16.41 -13.74 -15.87
CA PRO A 166 -16.45 -15.20 -15.83
C PRO A 166 -16.05 -15.83 -17.17
N THR A 167 -15.11 -16.78 -17.11
CA THR A 167 -14.71 -17.63 -18.24
C THR A 167 -14.81 -19.10 -17.85
N PRO A 168 -14.73 -20.03 -18.81
CA PRO A 168 -14.77 -21.45 -18.50
C PRO A 168 -13.65 -21.95 -17.59
N LEU A 169 -12.51 -21.26 -17.52
CA LEU A 169 -11.33 -21.66 -16.74
C LEU A 169 -11.05 -20.62 -15.65
N TRP A 170 -10.96 -21.04 -14.40
CA TRP A 170 -10.57 -20.16 -13.30
C TRP A 170 -9.67 -20.86 -12.30
N LEU A 171 -9.09 -20.06 -11.42
CA LEU A 171 -8.34 -20.53 -10.26
C LEU A 171 -8.83 -19.88 -8.97
N GLU A 172 -8.63 -20.58 -7.86
CA GLU A 172 -8.77 -20.10 -6.49
C GLU A 172 -7.43 -20.33 -5.79
N VAL A 173 -7.06 -19.41 -4.90
CA VAL A 173 -5.79 -19.51 -4.15
C VAL A 173 -6.02 -19.45 -2.66
N HIS A 174 -5.32 -20.33 -1.93
CA HIS A 174 -5.37 -20.40 -0.49
C HIS A 174 -3.94 -20.38 0.06
N ALA A 175 -3.66 -19.48 0.99
CA ALA A 175 -2.34 -19.47 1.62
C ALA A 175 -2.23 -20.66 2.58
N LEU A 176 -1.18 -21.47 2.40
CA LEU A 176 -0.83 -22.51 3.35
C LEU A 176 0.11 -21.96 4.43
N ASP A 177 1.07 -21.12 4.03
CA ASP A 177 1.99 -20.39 4.89
C ASP A 177 2.43 -19.06 4.23
N GLU A 178 3.45 -18.37 4.75
CA GLU A 178 3.96 -17.10 4.18
C GLU A 178 4.63 -17.26 2.81
N LYS A 179 5.12 -18.47 2.48
CA LYS A 179 5.95 -18.79 1.31
C LYS A 179 5.31 -19.80 0.38
N THR A 180 4.17 -20.38 0.74
CA THR A 180 3.49 -21.42 0.00
C THR A 180 2.01 -21.11 -0.10
N ILE A 181 1.48 -21.21 -1.32
CA ILE A 181 0.03 -21.19 -1.58
C ILE A 181 -0.40 -22.53 -2.19
N GLU A 182 -1.63 -22.92 -1.94
CA GLU A 182 -2.34 -23.94 -2.70
C GLU A 182 -3.13 -23.25 -3.81
N VAL A 183 -2.92 -23.69 -5.04
CA VAL A 183 -3.68 -23.24 -6.20
C VAL A 183 -4.65 -24.35 -6.58
N ARG A 184 -5.92 -23.99 -6.70
CA ARG A 184 -6.99 -24.85 -7.22
C ARG A 184 -7.43 -24.33 -8.58
N VAL A 185 -7.36 -25.16 -9.60
CA VAL A 185 -7.78 -24.88 -10.96
C VAL A 185 -9.06 -25.65 -11.25
N ASP A 186 -10.09 -24.95 -11.72
CA ASP A 186 -11.35 -25.56 -12.10
C ASP A 186 -11.77 -25.06 -13.49
N MET A 187 -12.48 -25.91 -14.23
CA MET A 187 -12.96 -25.60 -15.57
C MET A 187 -14.36 -26.18 -15.80
N ILE A 188 -15.20 -25.45 -16.52
CA ILE A 188 -16.48 -25.94 -17.05
C ILE A 188 -16.38 -26.18 -18.56
N ASP A 189 -17.01 -27.24 -19.04
CA ASP A 189 -17.15 -27.51 -20.47
C ASP A 189 -18.29 -26.69 -21.12
N GLU A 190 -18.46 -26.83 -22.42
CA GLU A 190 -19.53 -26.18 -23.19
C GLU A 190 -20.95 -26.57 -22.74
N ARG A 191 -21.09 -27.69 -22.01
CA ARG A 191 -22.35 -28.18 -21.44
C ARG A 191 -22.54 -27.72 -19.99
N GLY A 192 -21.60 -26.96 -19.44
CA GLY A 192 -21.60 -26.50 -18.05
C GLY A 192 -21.19 -27.58 -17.04
N ALA A 193 -20.68 -28.74 -17.49
CA ALA A 193 -20.17 -29.78 -16.61
C ALA A 193 -18.71 -29.51 -16.21
N TYR A 194 -18.35 -29.87 -14.98
CA TYR A 194 -16.99 -29.70 -14.48
C TYR A 194 -16.01 -30.67 -15.15
N VAL A 195 -14.90 -30.14 -15.63
CA VAL A 195 -13.78 -30.93 -16.13
C VAL A 195 -12.83 -31.21 -14.97
N THR A 196 -12.71 -32.49 -14.59
CA THR A 196 -11.90 -32.92 -13.42
C THR A 196 -10.63 -33.68 -13.78
N SER A 197 -10.41 -33.97 -15.07
CA SER A 197 -9.27 -34.75 -15.55
C SER A 197 -8.24 -33.84 -16.22
N PRO A 198 -6.93 -34.00 -15.95
CA PRO A 198 -6.37 -34.92 -14.96
C PRO A 198 -6.48 -34.34 -13.53
N SER A 199 -6.65 -35.19 -12.51
CA SER A 199 -6.96 -34.72 -11.15
C SER A 199 -5.75 -34.13 -10.40
N ASP A 200 -4.53 -34.46 -10.82
CA ASP A 200 -3.27 -34.03 -10.22
C ASP A 200 -2.86 -32.60 -10.59
N VAL A 201 -3.39 -32.06 -11.69
CA VAL A 201 -3.20 -30.64 -12.08
C VAL A 201 -4.28 -29.72 -11.51
N ARG A 202 -5.32 -30.29 -10.89
CA ARG A 202 -6.43 -29.54 -10.31
C ARG A 202 -6.03 -28.79 -9.06
N VAL A 203 -5.23 -29.40 -8.19
CA VAL A 203 -4.78 -28.78 -6.94
C VAL A 203 -3.29 -29.02 -6.79
N PHE A 204 -2.52 -27.95 -6.67
CA PHE A 204 -1.08 -28.05 -6.49
C PHE A 204 -0.52 -26.89 -5.66
N PRO A 205 0.55 -27.12 -4.89
CA PRO A 205 1.21 -26.05 -4.15
C PRO A 205 2.13 -25.24 -5.08
N LEU A 206 2.17 -23.93 -4.89
CA LEU A 206 3.19 -23.04 -5.45
C LEU A 206 4.02 -22.44 -4.32
N GLN A 207 5.34 -22.51 -4.49
CA GLN A 207 6.31 -21.88 -3.62
C GLN A 207 6.62 -20.47 -4.12
N VAL A 208 6.92 -19.57 -3.17
CA VAL A 208 7.29 -18.19 -3.49
C VAL A 208 8.50 -18.22 -4.41
N THR A 209 8.29 -17.75 -5.63
CA THR A 209 9.38 -17.66 -6.59
C THR A 209 10.10 -16.38 -6.27
N ASN A 210 11.29 -16.48 -5.66
CA ASN A 210 12.20 -15.36 -5.52
C ASN A 210 12.71 -14.97 -6.92
N VAL A 211 11.86 -14.30 -7.72
CA VAL A 211 12.25 -13.74 -9.04
C VAL A 211 13.39 -12.70 -8.87
N ALA A 212 13.67 -12.32 -7.62
CA ALA A 212 14.74 -11.45 -7.18
C ALA A 212 16.05 -12.18 -6.76
N ARG A 213 16.81 -12.75 -7.71
CA ARG A 213 18.29 -12.78 -7.59
C ARG A 213 19.00 -11.74 -8.46
N GLY A 214 18.30 -11.12 -9.41
CA GLY A 214 18.81 -9.98 -10.19
C GLY A 214 18.21 -8.62 -9.77
N GLN A 215 17.07 -8.66 -9.09
CA GLN A 215 16.31 -7.49 -8.66
C GLN A 215 15.63 -7.78 -7.33
N ALA A 216 16.37 -7.74 -6.22
CA ALA A 216 15.83 -6.92 -5.15
C ALA A 216 15.92 -5.49 -5.69
N ALA A 217 14.99 -5.15 -6.60
CA ALA A 217 14.71 -3.79 -6.95
C ALA A 217 14.17 -3.21 -5.66
N GLY A 218 15.07 -2.87 -4.74
CA GLY A 218 14.76 -1.96 -3.66
C GLY A 218 13.93 -0.86 -4.29
N TRP A 219 12.83 -0.61 -3.65
CA TRP A 219 11.95 0.46 -4.04
C TRP A 219 12.53 1.71 -3.38
N ASP A 220 12.17 2.86 -3.92
CA ASP A 220 12.64 4.13 -3.39
C ASP A 220 11.52 4.76 -2.56
N LEU A 221 11.89 5.31 -1.42
CA LEU A 221 11.04 6.00 -0.47
C LEU A 221 11.53 7.44 -0.35
N GLY A 222 10.79 8.40 -0.92
CA GLY A 222 11.20 9.81 -0.88
C GLY A 222 12.57 10.07 -1.51
N GLY A 223 12.94 9.31 -2.55
CA GLY A 223 14.25 9.40 -3.20
C GLY A 223 15.37 8.60 -2.50
N TYR A 224 15.07 7.94 -1.38
CA TYR A 224 16.00 7.03 -0.73
C TYR A 224 15.71 5.59 -1.10
N ARG A 225 16.74 4.84 -1.49
CA ARG A 225 16.63 3.39 -1.60
C ARG A 225 16.15 2.79 -0.27
N VAL A 226 15.19 1.88 -0.30
CA VAL A 226 14.78 1.14 0.90
C VAL A 226 15.69 -0.06 1.09
N ASP A 227 16.66 0.08 1.98
CA ASP A 227 17.62 -0.94 2.41
C ASP A 227 17.97 -0.73 3.91
N SER A 228 18.89 -1.53 4.45
CA SER A 228 19.30 -1.46 5.86
C SER A 228 19.89 -0.12 6.31
N THR A 229 20.26 0.76 5.39
CA THR A 229 20.84 2.09 5.65
C THR A 229 19.83 3.23 5.51
N LEU A 230 18.55 2.95 5.21
CA LEU A 230 17.49 3.95 5.05
C LEU A 230 17.46 4.95 6.22
N LEU A 231 17.36 4.44 7.45
CA LEU A 231 17.26 5.29 8.65
C LEU A 231 18.53 6.09 8.93
N VAL A 232 19.70 5.58 8.53
CA VAL A 232 20.97 6.31 8.63
C VAL A 232 20.97 7.50 7.66
N ARG A 233 20.45 7.31 6.43
CA ARG A 233 20.31 8.38 5.44
C ARG A 233 19.28 9.43 5.86
N GLN A 234 18.23 9.01 6.56
CA GLN A 234 17.25 9.89 7.20
C GLN A 234 17.76 10.51 8.53
N LYS A 235 19.02 10.21 8.91
CA LYS A 235 19.63 10.65 10.17
C LYS A 235 18.76 10.36 11.41
N ALA A 236 17.98 9.28 11.35
CA ALA A 236 17.05 8.91 12.40
C ALA A 236 17.79 8.48 13.67
N ARG A 237 17.30 8.93 14.83
CA ARG A 237 17.86 8.62 16.15
C ARG A 237 16.74 8.21 17.09
N TRP A 238 16.88 7.05 17.72
CA TRP A 238 15.99 6.68 18.81
C TRP A 238 16.57 7.14 20.13
N MET A 239 15.86 8.03 20.82
CA MET A 239 16.34 8.69 22.04
C MET A 239 15.95 7.92 23.29
N GLY A 240 14.74 7.34 23.29
CA GLY A 240 14.13 6.76 24.48
C GLY A 240 12.78 7.41 24.74
N LYS A 241 12.24 7.23 25.94
CA LYS A 241 11.10 8.01 26.43
C LYS A 241 11.46 9.48 26.61
N ASP A 242 10.50 10.36 26.40
CA ASP A 242 10.62 11.78 26.69
C ASP A 242 10.01 12.08 28.07
N CYS A 243 10.82 11.97 29.11
CA CYS A 243 10.38 12.12 30.50
C CYS A 243 9.81 13.51 30.80
N PHE A 244 10.23 14.52 30.04
CA PHE A 244 9.70 15.88 30.18
C PHE A 244 8.26 15.95 29.66
N LEU A 245 7.99 15.44 28.45
CA LEU A 245 6.64 15.46 27.90
C LEU A 245 5.68 14.56 28.68
N GLU A 246 6.14 13.42 29.20
CA GLU A 246 5.33 12.55 30.06
C GLU A 246 4.86 13.27 31.34
N MET A 247 5.68 14.18 31.88
CA MET A 247 5.41 14.82 33.17
C MET A 247 4.82 16.23 33.07
N HIS A 248 5.31 17.03 32.11
CA HIS A 248 4.98 18.46 31.96
C HIS A 248 4.37 18.81 30.60
N GLY A 249 4.11 17.82 29.74
CA GLY A 249 3.53 18.08 28.42
C GLY A 249 2.08 18.57 28.47
N GLY A 250 1.30 18.15 29.46
CA GLY A 250 -0.14 18.46 29.49
C GLY A 250 -0.97 17.50 28.63
N ASP A 251 -2.27 17.78 28.51
CA ASP A 251 -3.24 16.87 27.89
C ASP A 251 -3.00 16.69 26.38
N GLU A 252 -2.45 17.71 25.71
CA GLU A 252 -2.10 17.66 24.29
C GLU A 252 -0.99 16.65 23.97
N TYR A 253 -0.13 16.32 24.95
CA TYR A 253 0.94 15.33 24.83
C TYR A 253 0.66 14.04 25.59
N ALA A 254 -0.56 13.83 26.09
CA ALA A 254 -0.94 12.59 26.78
C ALA A 254 -0.69 11.33 25.92
N PHE A 255 -0.70 11.47 24.59
CA PHE A 255 -0.40 10.35 23.69
C PHE A 255 1.06 9.87 23.77
N VAL A 256 1.98 10.68 24.30
CA VAL A 256 3.42 10.36 24.43
C VAL A 256 3.69 9.38 25.57
N GLU A 257 2.78 9.27 26.54
CA GLU A 257 2.97 8.43 27.72
C GLU A 257 3.28 6.97 27.37
N GLY A 258 4.42 6.47 27.88
CA GLY A 258 4.88 5.10 27.65
C GLY A 258 5.40 4.83 26.24
N ARG A 259 5.63 5.87 25.43
CA ARG A 259 6.15 5.76 24.07
C ARG A 259 7.61 6.21 23.96
N GLU A 260 8.26 5.68 22.94
CA GLU A 260 9.65 5.93 22.58
C GLU A 260 9.75 6.99 21.48
N ARG A 261 10.64 7.96 21.66
CA ARG A 261 10.88 9.05 20.71
C ARG A 261 11.92 8.67 19.67
N ILE A 262 11.55 8.78 18.40
CA ILE A 262 12.45 8.71 17.25
C ILE A 262 12.52 10.10 16.62
N ASP A 263 13.72 10.68 16.58
CA ASP A 263 14.00 11.97 15.95
C ASP A 263 14.49 11.73 14.52
N PHE A 264 13.87 12.38 13.54
CA PHE A 264 14.26 12.41 12.14
C PHE A 264 14.88 13.78 11.84
N LEU A 265 16.16 13.75 11.46
CA LEU A 265 16.98 14.96 11.30
C LEU A 265 17.33 15.21 9.82
N ASP A 266 16.63 14.56 8.90
CA ASP A 266 16.66 14.83 7.48
C ASP A 266 15.70 15.97 7.11
N GLY A 267 16.07 16.74 6.09
CA GLY A 267 15.31 17.90 5.62
C GLY A 267 15.62 19.22 6.34
N GLU A 268 14.80 20.22 6.07
CA GLU A 268 14.94 21.59 6.60
C GLU A 268 14.39 21.73 8.03
N SER A 269 13.37 20.94 8.37
CA SER A 269 12.69 20.98 9.67
C SER A 269 12.73 19.60 10.32
N PRO A 270 13.60 19.40 11.33
CA PRO A 270 13.61 18.18 12.13
C PRO A 270 12.24 17.90 12.76
N TYR A 271 11.91 16.63 12.94
CA TYR A 271 10.66 16.22 13.59
C TYR A 271 10.85 14.93 14.39
N SER A 272 9.92 14.66 15.31
CA SER A 272 9.94 13.48 16.17
C SER A 272 8.65 12.67 16.02
N CYS A 273 8.77 11.35 16.15
CA CYS A 273 7.65 10.43 16.26
C CYS A 273 7.73 9.67 17.60
N PHE A 274 6.59 9.48 18.27
CA PHE A 274 6.48 8.79 19.56
C PHE A 274 5.77 7.45 19.42
N VAL A 275 6.53 6.37 19.36
CA VAL A 275 6.06 5.01 19.01
C VAL A 275 6.12 4.04 20.19
N LYS A 276 5.25 3.04 20.21
CA LYS A 276 5.41 1.84 21.05
C LYS A 276 5.44 0.56 20.19
N LYS A 277 5.77 -0.58 20.80
CA LYS A 277 5.72 -1.87 20.11
C LYS A 277 4.32 -2.11 19.49
N GLY A 278 4.30 -2.47 18.22
CA GLY A 278 3.09 -2.72 17.44
C GLY A 278 2.50 -1.47 16.78
N ASP A 279 2.97 -0.26 17.11
CA ASP A 279 2.58 0.93 16.38
C ASP A 279 3.14 0.90 14.95
N PHE A 280 2.45 1.61 14.06
CA PHE A 280 2.87 1.81 12.70
C PHE A 280 2.85 3.29 12.30
N LEU A 281 3.81 3.67 11.46
CA LEU A 281 3.96 4.98 10.84
C LEU A 281 3.75 4.83 9.34
N ILE A 282 3.13 5.81 8.71
CA ILE A 282 3.00 5.89 7.26
C ILE A 282 3.96 6.93 6.71
N TRP A 283 4.51 6.67 5.52
CA TRP A 283 5.29 7.67 4.80
C TRP A 283 4.38 8.54 3.94
N LYS A 284 4.18 9.79 4.35
CA LYS A 284 3.27 10.75 3.71
C LYS A 284 3.96 12.10 3.64
N GLU A 285 3.87 12.78 2.50
CA GLU A 285 4.45 14.12 2.30
C GLU A 285 5.96 14.19 2.61
N GLY A 286 6.70 13.10 2.35
CA GLY A 286 8.15 13.07 2.60
C GLY A 286 8.55 12.92 4.07
N ARG A 287 7.63 12.53 4.96
CA ARG A 287 7.89 12.29 6.38
C ARG A 287 7.18 11.05 6.89
N TRP A 288 7.68 10.49 7.99
CA TRP A 288 6.95 9.50 8.77
C TRP A 288 5.90 10.20 9.64
N ALA A 289 4.68 9.69 9.62
CA ALA A 289 3.58 10.22 10.42
C ALA A 289 2.77 9.08 11.06
N PHE A 290 2.17 9.35 12.22
CA PHE A 290 1.18 8.45 12.79
C PHE A 290 -0.06 8.43 11.91
N SER A 291 -0.53 7.23 11.62
CA SER A 291 -1.83 7.06 11.01
C SER A 291 -2.90 6.99 12.09
N SER A 292 -3.93 7.82 11.96
CA SER A 292 -5.13 7.69 12.80
C SER A 292 -5.86 6.39 12.43
N ALA A 293 -6.57 5.77 13.39
CA ALA A 293 -7.29 4.50 13.15
C ALA A 293 -8.32 4.56 12.00
N SER A 294 -8.73 5.77 11.58
CA SER A 294 -9.67 6.00 10.47
C SER A 294 -9.01 6.18 9.10
N GLU A 295 -7.69 6.34 9.03
CA GLU A 295 -7.01 6.63 7.76
C GLU A 295 -6.67 5.35 7.01
N ARG A 296 -6.87 5.37 5.68
CA ARG A 296 -6.47 4.25 4.82
C ARG A 296 -4.96 4.27 4.63
N THR A 297 -4.29 3.27 5.18
CA THR A 297 -2.84 3.12 5.14
C THR A 297 -2.34 2.42 3.87
N GLU A 298 -3.23 1.75 3.13
CA GLU A 298 -2.94 0.91 1.96
C GLU A 298 -2.14 1.64 0.86
N SER A 299 -2.40 2.94 0.67
CA SER A 299 -1.74 3.77 -0.34
C SER A 299 -0.34 4.25 0.06
N TYR A 300 0.08 3.97 1.29
CA TYR A 300 1.34 4.47 1.85
C TYR A 300 2.28 3.33 2.23
N PRO A 301 3.59 3.53 2.06
CA PRO A 301 4.59 2.71 2.72
C PRO A 301 4.43 2.74 4.23
N LEU A 302 4.66 1.61 4.88
CA LEU A 302 4.36 1.41 6.29
C LEU A 302 5.64 1.05 7.06
N MET A 303 5.92 1.73 8.16
CA MET A 303 6.96 1.34 9.10
C MET A 303 6.32 0.83 10.39
N VAL A 304 6.69 -0.35 10.84
CA VAL A 304 6.09 -1.03 11.99
C VAL A 304 7.15 -1.24 13.06
N VAL A 305 6.82 -0.94 14.30
CA VAL A 305 7.70 -1.19 15.45
C VAL A 305 7.54 -2.64 15.92
N SER A 306 8.39 -3.52 15.40
CA SER A 306 8.33 -4.96 15.69
C SER A 306 8.80 -5.29 17.12
N ARG A 307 9.81 -4.58 17.62
CA ARG A 307 10.33 -4.74 18.98
C ARG A 307 10.95 -3.46 19.53
N VAL A 308 10.89 -3.32 20.85
CA VAL A 308 11.58 -2.29 21.62
C VAL A 308 12.29 -3.00 22.76
N ASP A 309 13.61 -3.14 22.66
CA ASP A 309 14.46 -3.65 23.73
C ASP A 309 15.13 -2.47 24.46
N GLU A 310 16.05 -2.70 25.41
CA GLU A 310 16.72 -1.60 26.13
C GLU A 310 17.72 -0.81 25.25
N LYS A 311 18.39 -1.52 24.32
CA LYS A 311 19.49 -0.97 23.50
C LYS A 311 19.19 -0.89 22.02
N VAL A 312 18.25 -1.71 21.53
CA VAL A 312 17.91 -1.82 20.11
C VAL A 312 16.40 -1.79 19.91
N MET A 313 15.94 -0.96 18.97
CA MET A 313 14.58 -0.95 18.48
C MET A 313 14.57 -1.62 17.10
N GLY A 314 13.71 -2.60 16.91
CA GLY A 314 13.51 -3.28 15.63
C GLY A 314 12.32 -2.68 14.90
N LEU A 315 12.52 -2.38 13.62
CA LEU A 315 11.55 -1.77 12.73
C LEU A 315 11.39 -2.63 11.49
N GLU A 316 10.21 -2.65 10.90
CA GLU A 316 9.95 -3.30 9.62
C GLU A 316 9.30 -2.30 8.68
N VAL A 317 9.92 -2.07 7.52
CA VAL A 317 9.38 -1.18 6.49
C VAL A 317 8.80 -2.03 5.37
N TRP A 318 7.55 -1.74 5.06
CA TRP A 318 6.76 -2.40 4.03
C TRP A 318 6.48 -1.43 2.88
N ASP A 319 6.52 -1.94 1.66
CA ASP A 319 6.04 -1.21 0.50
C ASP A 319 4.50 -1.08 0.50
N THR A 320 3.98 -0.28 -0.44
CA THR A 320 2.54 -0.07 -0.59
C THR A 320 1.79 -1.38 -0.89
N GLU A 321 2.40 -2.27 -1.67
CA GLU A 321 1.81 -3.55 -2.09
C GLU A 321 1.89 -4.66 -1.03
N GLY A 322 2.67 -4.45 0.02
CA GLY A 322 2.99 -5.43 1.06
C GLY A 322 3.83 -6.61 0.61
N LYS A 323 4.51 -6.48 -0.54
CA LYS A 323 5.42 -7.49 -1.11
C LYS A 323 6.83 -7.32 -0.59
N GLY A 324 7.29 -6.07 -0.54
CA GLY A 324 8.61 -5.69 -0.09
C GLY A 324 8.61 -5.46 1.42
N LYS A 325 9.38 -6.28 2.16
CA LYS A 325 9.65 -6.08 3.58
C LYS A 325 11.14 -5.91 3.81
N VAL A 326 11.53 -4.85 4.53
CA VAL A 326 12.90 -4.62 4.98
C VAL A 326 12.92 -4.45 6.49
N THR A 327 13.69 -5.29 7.18
CA THR A 327 13.92 -5.15 8.62
C THR A 327 15.05 -4.16 8.87
N LEU A 328 14.78 -3.17 9.71
CA LEU A 328 15.70 -2.13 10.12
C LEU A 328 15.90 -2.19 11.64
N SER A 329 16.95 -1.54 12.11
CA SER A 329 17.23 -1.44 13.55
C SER A 329 17.78 -0.06 13.89
N LEU A 330 17.30 0.51 14.99
CA LEU A 330 17.88 1.70 15.62
C LEU A 330 18.55 1.30 16.92
N ILE A 331 19.73 1.87 17.17
CA ILE A 331 20.41 1.76 18.46
C ILE A 331 20.02 2.99 19.28
N ARG A 332 19.73 2.79 20.56
CA ARG A 332 19.41 3.89 21.46
C ARG A 332 20.57 4.88 21.51
N ALA A 333 20.31 6.12 21.14
CA ALA A 333 21.25 7.21 21.25
C ALA A 333 21.55 7.45 22.73
N ARG A 334 22.82 7.65 23.05
CA ARG A 334 23.23 8.04 24.40
C ARG A 334 23.32 9.55 24.45
N ASP A 335 22.73 10.15 25.47
CA ASP A 335 23.08 11.51 25.81
C ASP A 335 24.51 11.50 26.38
N HIS A 336 25.39 12.30 25.79
CA HIS A 336 26.75 12.46 26.30
C HIS A 336 26.81 13.51 27.41
N HIS A 337 25.77 14.32 27.53
CA HIS A 337 25.65 15.36 28.52
C HIS A 337 24.73 14.83 29.62
N GLY A 338 25.33 14.27 30.66
CA GLY A 338 24.62 13.93 31.89
C GLY A 338 23.99 15.18 32.53
N LEU A 339 23.29 14.97 33.63
CA LEU A 339 22.64 16.07 34.36
C LEU A 339 23.69 17.01 34.99
N PRO A 340 23.54 18.34 34.85
CA PRO A 340 24.43 19.29 35.50
C PRO A 340 24.21 19.31 37.02
N ASP A 341 25.30 19.46 37.80
CA ASP A 341 25.20 19.63 39.25
C ASP A 341 24.73 21.05 39.60
N LEU A 342 23.44 21.20 39.87
CA LEU A 342 22.83 22.51 40.15
C LEU A 342 23.44 23.21 41.38
N SER A 343 24.02 22.46 42.32
CA SER A 343 24.65 23.04 43.51
C SER A 343 25.93 23.82 43.18
N GLN A 344 26.58 23.49 42.07
CA GLN A 344 27.75 24.20 41.53
C GLN A 344 27.36 25.32 40.56
N GLU A 345 26.19 25.19 39.93
CA GLU A 345 25.71 26.15 38.93
C GLU A 345 24.98 27.35 39.56
N PHE A 346 24.26 27.13 40.66
CA PHE A 346 23.50 28.16 41.34
C PHE A 346 24.02 28.44 42.74
N LYS A 347 24.27 29.72 43.02
CA LYS A 347 24.55 30.22 44.35
C LYS A 347 23.35 31.00 44.87
N PHE A 348 22.79 30.56 46.00
CA PHE A 348 21.70 31.28 46.65
C PHE A 348 22.17 32.64 47.18
N VAL A 349 21.52 33.72 46.76
CA VAL A 349 21.84 35.10 47.20
C VAL A 349 20.87 35.57 48.30
N GLY A 350 19.58 35.30 48.13
CA GLY A 350 18.56 35.73 49.08
C GLY A 350 17.14 35.45 48.62
N ALA A 351 16.15 35.88 49.40
CA ALA A 351 14.74 35.84 49.03
C ALA A 351 14.22 37.26 48.80
N LYS A 352 13.56 37.50 47.66
CA LYS A 352 12.87 38.76 47.39
C LYS A 352 11.50 38.80 48.08
N THR A 353 10.81 37.66 48.04
CA THR A 353 9.54 37.44 48.77
C THR A 353 9.53 36.01 49.31
N TRP A 354 8.48 35.62 50.03
CA TRP A 354 8.32 34.24 50.51
C TRP A 354 8.23 33.21 49.38
N ALA A 355 7.86 33.63 48.15
CA ALA A 355 7.69 32.78 46.97
C ALA A 355 8.72 33.08 45.87
N GLN A 356 9.63 34.04 46.06
CA GLN A 356 10.61 34.45 45.05
C GLN A 356 12.02 34.50 45.62
N PHE A 357 12.94 33.85 44.93
CA PHE A 357 14.33 33.70 45.34
C PHE A 357 15.27 34.31 44.33
N ILE A 358 16.36 34.89 44.83
CA ILE A 358 17.44 35.43 44.01
C ILE A 358 18.58 34.43 44.07
N VAL A 359 18.91 33.86 42.92
CA VAL A 359 20.08 33.01 42.74
C VAL A 359 21.06 33.69 41.80
N GLU A 360 22.34 33.44 41.99
CA GLU A 360 23.41 33.85 41.09
C GLU A 360 23.84 32.62 40.31
N SER A 361 23.65 32.67 38.99
CA SER A 361 24.12 31.64 38.06
C SER A 361 25.60 31.86 37.76
N ARG A 362 26.38 30.78 37.70
CA ARG A 362 27.83 30.81 37.44
C ARG A 362 28.22 31.69 36.24
N ASN A 363 27.42 31.66 35.18
CA ASN A 363 27.69 32.38 33.93
C ASN A 363 26.61 33.43 33.56
N GLY A 364 25.49 33.50 34.30
CA GLY A 364 24.28 34.24 33.88
C GLY A 364 23.87 35.42 34.76
N GLY A 365 24.69 35.80 35.75
CA GLY A 365 24.32 36.86 36.69
C GLY A 365 23.20 36.44 37.65
N ARG A 366 22.44 37.42 38.17
CA ARG A 366 21.37 37.17 39.17
C ARG A 366 20.03 36.91 38.49
N LEU A 367 19.40 35.79 38.83
CA LEU A 367 18.07 35.39 38.37
C LEU A 367 17.07 35.41 39.54
N THR A 368 15.83 35.83 39.27
CA THR A 368 14.73 35.73 40.23
C THR A 368 13.84 34.54 39.87
N LEU A 369 13.75 33.58 40.77
CA LEU A 369 13.05 32.31 40.58
C LEU A 369 11.78 32.25 41.43
N LYS A 370 10.70 31.73 40.85
CA LYS A 370 9.42 31.39 41.48
C LYS A 370 9.03 29.95 41.11
N PRO A 371 8.08 29.33 41.84
CA PRO A 371 7.46 28.07 41.40
C PRO A 371 6.95 28.17 39.96
N HIS A 372 7.09 27.07 39.22
CA HIS A 372 6.76 26.89 37.79
C HIS A 372 7.64 27.67 36.81
N ASP A 373 8.75 28.27 37.26
CA ASP A 373 9.74 28.81 36.33
C ASP A 373 10.52 27.68 35.65
N TRP A 374 10.82 27.89 34.37
CA TRP A 374 11.59 26.98 33.53
C TRP A 374 12.94 27.62 33.21
N LEU A 375 14.02 26.91 33.50
CA LEU A 375 15.39 27.37 33.26
C LEU A 375 16.07 26.39 32.32
N VAL A 376 16.51 26.85 31.15
CA VAL A 376 17.28 26.05 30.21
C VAL A 376 18.74 26.47 30.22
N LEU A 377 19.65 25.51 30.26
CA LEU A 377 21.08 25.77 30.16
C LEU A 377 21.47 25.87 28.69
N THR A 378 21.84 27.08 28.26
CA THR A 378 22.33 27.38 26.90
C THR A 378 23.84 27.60 26.89
N GLN A 379 24.41 27.90 25.72
CA GLN A 379 25.83 28.29 25.61
C GLN A 379 26.17 29.56 26.38
N GLU A 380 25.20 30.46 26.58
CA GLU A 380 25.36 31.71 27.35
C GLU A 380 25.11 31.50 28.86
N GLY A 381 24.78 30.27 29.27
CA GLY A 381 24.40 29.92 30.63
C GLY A 381 22.90 29.70 30.79
N TRP A 382 22.45 29.70 32.05
CA TRP A 382 21.05 29.47 32.40
C TRP A 382 20.16 30.64 31.97
N LYS A 383 19.21 30.35 31.09
CA LYS A 383 18.21 31.29 30.60
C LYS A 383 16.84 30.87 31.11
N LYS A 384 16.09 31.84 31.63
CA LYS A 384 14.69 31.65 32.01
C LYS A 384 13.78 31.74 30.79
N LEU A 385 12.86 30.78 30.65
CA LEU A 385 11.81 30.81 29.64
C LEU A 385 10.61 31.54 30.24
N GLU A 386 10.31 32.74 29.73
CA GLU A 386 9.28 33.62 30.30
C GLU A 386 8.02 33.73 29.43
N SER A 387 8.18 33.60 28.11
CA SER A 387 7.07 33.70 27.17
C SER A 387 6.59 32.32 26.70
N PRO A 388 5.31 32.17 26.35
CA PRO A 388 4.78 30.93 25.79
C PRO A 388 5.57 30.45 24.55
N GLU A 389 5.99 31.39 23.70
CA GLU A 389 6.75 31.05 22.49
C GLU A 389 8.12 30.43 22.81
N GLN A 390 8.77 30.85 23.90
CA GLN A 390 10.02 30.24 24.36
C GLN A 390 9.82 28.84 24.92
N ILE A 391 8.66 28.60 25.55
CA ILE A 391 8.25 27.30 26.04
C ILE A 391 7.97 26.38 24.85
N ASP A 392 7.20 26.84 23.87
CA ASP A 392 6.89 26.13 22.63
C ASP A 392 8.17 25.81 21.86
N ASP A 393 9.08 26.79 21.72
CA ASP A 393 10.37 26.59 21.07
C ASP A 393 11.25 25.57 21.81
N TYR A 394 11.14 25.48 23.14
CA TYR A 394 11.75 24.38 23.87
C TYR A 394 11.02 23.09 23.51
N VAL A 395 9.70 22.97 23.73
CA VAL A 395 8.91 21.76 23.44
C VAL A 395 9.19 21.18 22.04
N GLU A 396 9.21 22.03 21.02
CA GLU A 396 9.51 21.72 19.61
C GLU A 396 11.00 21.48 19.29
N GLN A 397 11.87 21.50 20.31
CA GLN A 397 13.32 21.28 20.23
C GLN A 397 14.10 22.31 19.40
N LYS A 398 13.56 23.52 19.17
CA LYS A 398 14.32 24.64 18.62
C LYS A 398 15.35 25.17 19.62
N ILE A 399 15.01 25.09 20.91
CA ILE A 399 15.93 25.36 22.03
C ILE A 399 16.32 24.03 22.67
N VAL A 400 17.61 23.69 22.64
CA VAL A 400 18.16 22.44 23.17
C VAL A 400 19.10 22.73 24.33
N GLY A 401 18.93 22.01 25.44
CA GLY A 401 19.78 22.07 26.61
C GLY A 401 19.11 21.43 27.84
N PRO A 402 19.88 21.16 28.91
CA PRO A 402 19.31 20.70 30.17
C PRO A 402 18.27 21.69 30.68
N LEU A 403 17.14 21.18 31.17
CA LEU A 403 16.02 21.98 31.65
C LEU A 403 15.79 21.72 33.12
N PHE A 404 15.72 22.78 33.92
CA PHE A 404 15.27 22.71 35.31
C PHE A 404 13.89 23.36 35.43
N VAL A 405 12.89 22.56 35.79
CA VAL A 405 11.52 23.00 36.06
C VAL A 405 11.32 23.10 37.56
N LEU A 406 11.12 24.31 38.07
CA LEU A 406 10.86 24.52 39.48
C LEU A 406 9.43 24.12 39.80
N GLU A 407 9.23 23.15 40.70
CA GLU A 407 7.89 22.70 41.07
C GLU A 407 7.37 23.52 42.24
N LYS A 408 8.09 23.51 43.36
CA LYS A 408 7.60 24.07 44.62
C LYS A 408 8.73 24.53 45.52
N LEU A 409 8.34 25.35 46.48
CA LEU A 409 9.18 25.72 47.61
C LEU A 409 8.73 24.98 48.85
N THR A 410 9.63 24.26 49.50
CA THR A 410 9.37 23.59 50.78
C THR A 410 10.26 24.14 51.89
N LYS A 411 9.86 23.94 53.14
CA LYS A 411 10.68 24.28 54.31
C LYS A 411 11.12 22.99 54.99
N GLN A 412 12.38 22.63 54.86
CA GLN A 412 12.97 21.46 55.51
C GLN A 412 13.98 21.92 56.56
N ASN A 413 13.87 21.41 57.79
CA ASN A 413 14.79 21.73 58.90
C ASN A 413 14.99 23.24 59.13
N GLY A 414 13.92 24.03 58.96
CA GLY A 414 13.97 25.49 59.13
C GLY A 414 14.53 26.26 57.94
N ARG A 415 15.08 25.59 56.92
CA ARG A 415 15.62 26.17 55.69
C ARG A 415 14.61 26.07 54.56
N GLN A 416 14.61 27.06 53.68
CA GLN A 416 13.84 27.00 52.44
C GLN A 416 14.62 26.18 51.42
N VAL A 417 13.93 25.25 50.78
CA VAL A 417 14.46 24.32 49.78
C VAL A 417 13.60 24.48 48.52
N LEU A 418 14.26 24.78 47.42
CA LEU A 418 13.64 24.78 46.09
C LEU A 418 13.67 23.35 45.57
N VAL A 419 12.51 22.81 45.25
CA VAL A 419 12.35 21.46 44.72
C VAL A 419 11.87 21.56 43.27
N GLY A 420 12.50 20.79 42.38
CA GLY A 420 12.12 20.75 40.98
C GLY A 420 12.70 19.56 40.25
N HIS A 421 12.39 19.48 38.97
CA HIS A 421 12.83 18.39 38.10
C HIS A 421 13.90 18.89 37.14
N LEU A 422 15.03 18.20 37.10
CA LEU A 422 16.12 18.46 36.17
C LEU A 422 16.12 17.39 35.08
N PHE A 423 16.02 17.84 33.84
CA PHE A 423 16.05 17.00 32.65
C PHE A 423 17.38 17.20 31.92
N ASN A 424 17.91 16.11 31.34
CA ASN A 424 19.07 16.20 30.46
C ASN A 424 18.69 16.86 29.12
N SER A 425 19.67 17.14 28.27
CA SER A 425 19.45 17.86 27.01
C SER A 425 18.49 17.13 26.07
N SER A 426 18.52 15.80 26.10
CA SER A 426 17.64 14.94 25.30
C SER A 426 16.27 14.67 25.92
N ARG A 427 16.01 15.08 27.17
CA ARG A 427 14.79 14.81 27.95
C ARG A 427 14.53 13.33 28.26
N THR A 428 15.57 12.50 28.17
CA THR A 428 15.47 11.06 28.37
C THR A 428 15.77 10.60 29.80
N GLU A 429 16.35 11.50 30.59
CA GLU A 429 16.67 11.29 32.00
C GLU A 429 16.12 12.47 32.81
N MET A 430 15.67 12.16 34.03
CA MET A 430 15.11 13.13 34.97
C MET A 430 15.59 12.82 36.38
N GLU A 431 15.94 13.86 37.13
CA GLU A 431 16.25 13.80 38.56
C GLU A 431 15.45 14.88 39.31
N GLU A 432 14.89 14.51 40.47
CA GLU A 432 14.33 15.48 41.40
C GLU A 432 15.48 16.12 42.18
N VAL A 433 15.65 17.43 42.01
CA VAL A 433 16.77 18.18 42.59
C VAL A 433 16.27 19.14 43.66
N GLU A 434 16.95 19.12 44.80
CA GLU A 434 16.73 20.04 45.91
C GLU A 434 17.86 21.08 46.00
N LEU A 435 17.52 22.34 45.78
CA LEU A 435 18.43 23.46 45.97
C LEU A 435 18.21 24.08 47.36
N VAL A 436 19.14 23.80 48.27
CA VAL A 436 19.09 24.31 49.65
C VAL A 436 19.59 25.76 49.69
N ALA A 437 18.81 26.65 50.30
CA ALA A 437 19.27 28.01 50.57
C ALA A 437 20.43 27.99 51.58
N SER A 438 21.63 28.37 51.15
CA SER A 438 22.86 28.35 51.99
C SER A 438 22.88 29.41 53.10
N SER A 439 21.84 30.22 53.31
CA SER A 439 21.88 31.29 54.30
C SER A 439 21.58 30.79 55.72
N ASN A 440 22.59 30.82 56.58
CA ASN A 440 22.42 30.85 58.04
C ASN A 440 21.80 32.18 58.54
N GLN A 441 21.42 33.10 57.65
CA GLN A 441 20.71 34.33 58.00
C GLN A 441 19.20 34.09 57.96
N SER A 442 18.63 33.88 59.15
CA SER A 442 17.19 33.86 59.37
C SER A 442 16.50 35.07 58.72
N LEU A 443 15.57 34.83 57.79
CA LEU A 443 14.70 35.86 57.21
C LEU A 443 13.95 36.67 58.27
N ALA A 444 13.76 36.12 59.48
CA ALA A 444 13.16 36.85 60.60
C ALA A 444 13.97 38.10 61.01
N ASN A 445 15.28 38.13 60.73
CA ASN A 445 16.11 39.31 60.99
C ASN A 445 16.02 40.36 59.88
N HIS A 446 15.66 39.97 58.64
CA HIS A 446 15.57 40.92 57.52
C HIS A 446 14.28 41.75 57.59
N TYR A 447 13.15 41.14 57.99
CA TYR A 447 11.88 41.85 58.15
C TYR A 447 11.74 42.63 59.47
N ARG A 448 12.59 42.36 60.49
CA ARG A 448 12.57 43.12 61.76
C ARG A 448 13.07 44.56 61.63
N ASN A 449 13.80 44.88 60.57
CA ASN A 449 14.43 46.20 60.39
C ASN A 449 13.84 47.02 59.23
N ILE A 450 12.73 46.59 58.63
CA ILE A 450 12.00 47.46 57.71
C ILE A 450 11.26 48.49 58.57
N PRO A 451 11.59 49.79 58.51
CA PRO A 451 10.84 50.80 59.22
C PRO A 451 9.41 50.75 58.73
N VAL A 452 8.48 50.40 59.63
CA VAL A 452 7.05 50.50 59.36
C VAL A 452 6.76 51.98 59.15
N THR A 453 6.59 52.40 57.90
CA THR A 453 6.07 53.73 57.60
C THR A 453 4.70 53.81 58.29
N PRO A 454 4.49 54.73 59.24
CA PRO A 454 3.21 54.84 59.91
C PRO A 454 2.10 55.07 58.86
N PRO A 455 0.91 54.49 59.05
CA PRO A 455 -0.20 54.70 58.14
C PRO A 455 -0.47 56.20 57.99
N ILE A 456 -0.51 56.67 56.74
CA ILE A 456 -0.90 58.04 56.41
C ILE A 456 -2.32 58.24 56.94
N LEU A 457 -2.46 59.06 57.98
CA LEU A 457 -3.76 59.46 58.50
C LEU A 457 -4.55 60.15 57.36
N PRO A 458 -5.81 59.77 57.12
CA PRO A 458 -6.64 60.44 56.13
C PRO A 458 -6.79 61.92 56.52
N ASN A 459 -6.43 62.82 55.61
CA ASN A 459 -6.69 64.24 55.75
C ASN A 459 -8.18 64.45 56.06
N SER A 460 -8.46 65.03 57.22
CA SER A 460 -9.78 65.50 57.61
C SER A 460 -10.25 66.52 56.57
N VAL A 461 -11.21 66.10 55.75
CA VAL A 461 -11.95 66.97 54.83
C VAL A 461 -12.70 67.99 55.69
N ALA A 462 -12.34 69.26 55.55
CA ALA A 462 -13.13 70.36 56.08
C ALA A 462 -14.46 70.40 55.34
N LEU A 463 -15.55 70.25 56.10
CA LEU A 463 -16.91 70.56 55.65
C LEU A 463 -17.02 72.09 55.57
N GLU A 464 -16.94 72.64 54.37
CA GLU A 464 -17.46 73.99 54.09
C GLU A 464 -18.96 73.92 53.88
N ASN A 465 -19.67 74.76 54.64
CA ASN A 465 -21.09 75.01 54.56
C ASN A 465 -21.42 75.74 53.24
N GLU A 466 -22.39 75.22 52.48
CA GLU A 466 -23.13 76.00 51.48
C GLU A 466 -24.56 76.21 51.98
N GLU A 467 -24.79 77.40 52.55
CA GLU A 467 -26.08 78.09 52.56
C GLU A 467 -26.11 79.06 51.36
N ASP A 468 -27.31 79.25 50.80
CA ASP A 468 -27.74 80.29 49.87
C ASP A 468 -27.27 80.26 48.38
N ARG A 469 -28.07 79.63 47.51
CA ARG A 469 -29.01 80.30 46.56
C ARG A 469 -29.63 79.37 45.52
#